data_AF-A0A7Z0TH24-F1
#
_entry.id   AF-A0A7Z0TH24-F1
#
_cell.length_a   1.000
_cell.length_b   1.000
_cell.length_c   1.000
_cell.angle_alpha   90.00
_cell.angle_beta   90.00
_cell.angle_gamma   90.00
#
_symmetry.space_group_name_H-M   'P 1'
#
loop_
_entity.id
_entity.type
_entity.pdbx_description
1 polymer ?
#
loop_
_entity_poly.entity_id
_entity_poly.type
_entity_poly.pdbx_seq_one_letter_code
_entity_poly.pdbx_strand_id
1 'polypeptide(L)'
;MRQEASGAKADWRTDTTPLERAFPLLGPLTDAKWVSSRDGDDRGIPSPELVISGFARLAPGRLAALTAAHAFVSEGPADDFTSWFEKPLKGEGPENPRWIRSNELDRDGAGYATELWFDRRSDTVRFWALNPYGQGLSDVVITGLDRAA
;
A
#
# COMPACT_ATOMS: atom_id res chain seq x y z
N MET A 1 -23.66 32.25 11.34
CA MET A 1 -23.74 30.78 11.14
C MET A 1 -22.67 30.37 10.14
N ARG A 2 -21.56 29.79 10.60
CA ARG A 2 -20.69 28.98 9.74
C ARG A 2 -20.88 27.56 10.22
N GLN A 3 -21.39 26.71 9.34
CA GLN A 3 -21.49 25.28 9.60
C GLN A 3 -20.06 24.74 9.73
N GLU A 4 -19.77 24.20 10.91
CA GLU A 4 -18.67 23.29 11.13
C GLU A 4 -18.99 22.03 10.33
N ALA A 5 -18.22 21.79 9.27
CA ALA A 5 -18.21 20.49 8.64
C ALA A 5 -17.56 19.52 9.63
N SER A 6 -18.39 18.87 10.44
CA SER A 6 -18.05 17.70 11.22
C SER A 6 -17.68 16.55 10.27
N GLY A 7 -16.54 16.66 9.61
CA GLY A 7 -15.94 15.59 8.84
C GLY A 7 -15.21 14.69 9.83
N ALA A 8 -15.75 13.51 10.11
CA ALA A 8 -14.98 12.46 10.74
C ALA A 8 -13.64 12.36 10.00
N LYS A 9 -12.52 12.51 10.73
CA LYS A 9 -11.19 12.35 10.15
C LYS A 9 -11.17 10.95 9.56
N ALA A 10 -11.03 10.85 8.24
CA ALA A 10 -10.94 9.55 7.60
C ALA A 10 -9.78 8.77 8.25
N ASP A 11 -10.05 7.56 8.73
CA ASP A 11 -9.07 6.70 9.42
C ASP A 11 -8.11 6.02 8.43
N TRP A 12 -7.87 6.65 7.28
CA TRP A 12 -6.92 6.23 6.26
C TRP A 12 -6.06 7.40 5.80
N ARG A 13 -4.88 7.04 5.31
CA ARG A 13 -3.87 7.93 4.75
C ARG A 13 -4.14 8.18 3.27
N THR A 14 -3.74 9.34 2.79
CA THR A 14 -3.91 9.76 1.38
C THR A 14 -2.62 10.19 0.71
N ASP A 15 -1.51 10.24 1.44
CA ASP A 15 -0.19 10.56 0.90
C ASP A 15 0.33 9.42 0.01
N THR A 16 0.89 9.78 -1.15
CA THR A 16 1.38 8.83 -2.15
C THR A 16 2.85 8.48 -1.99
N THR A 17 3.66 9.38 -1.41
CA THR A 17 5.12 9.23 -1.33
C THR A 17 5.58 7.93 -0.65
N PRO A 18 4.94 7.43 0.44
CA PRO A 18 5.31 6.13 0.99
C PRO A 18 5.02 4.97 0.02
N LEU A 19 3.90 5.03 -0.70
CA LEU A 19 3.51 4.02 -1.66
C LEU A 19 4.42 4.00 -2.89
N GLU A 20 4.84 5.17 -3.39
CA GLU A 20 5.79 5.28 -4.50
C GLU A 20 7.17 4.70 -4.13
N ARG A 21 7.59 4.83 -2.86
CA ARG A 21 8.80 4.18 -2.35
C ARG A 21 8.63 2.67 -2.16
N ALA A 22 7.46 2.23 -1.67
CA ALA A 22 7.13 0.81 -1.49
C ALA A 22 7.04 0.08 -2.84
N PHE A 23 6.47 0.75 -3.84
CA PHE A 23 6.17 0.19 -5.15
C PHE A 23 6.75 1.05 -6.28
N PRO A 24 8.08 1.14 -6.44
CA PRO A 24 8.70 1.99 -7.47
C PRO A 24 8.23 1.65 -8.89
N LEU A 25 7.85 0.39 -9.13
CA LEU A 25 7.32 -0.08 -10.40
C LEU A 25 5.97 0.56 -10.76
N LEU A 26 5.20 1.09 -9.81
CA LEU A 26 3.96 1.80 -10.13
C LEU A 26 4.24 3.19 -10.69
N GLY A 27 5.41 3.76 -10.40
CA GLY A 27 5.74 5.15 -10.73
C GLY A 27 4.89 6.13 -9.91
N PRO A 28 4.82 7.41 -10.34
CA PRO A 28 4.04 8.42 -9.65
C PRO A 28 2.55 8.07 -9.55
N LEU A 29 1.98 8.30 -8.38
CA LEU A 29 0.56 8.04 -8.09
C LEU A 29 -0.21 9.37 -8.04
N THR A 30 -1.47 9.34 -8.47
CA THR A 30 -2.32 10.55 -8.53
C THR A 30 -3.28 10.67 -7.36
N ASP A 31 -3.59 9.56 -6.70
CA ASP A 31 -4.47 9.50 -5.54
C ASP A 31 -4.16 8.23 -4.73
N ALA A 32 -4.48 8.23 -3.45
CA ALA A 32 -4.30 7.08 -2.58
C ALA A 32 -5.30 7.08 -1.42
N LYS A 33 -5.68 5.88 -0.99
CA LYS A 33 -6.38 5.60 0.27
C LYS A 33 -5.78 4.34 0.87
N TRP A 34 -5.08 4.47 1.99
CA TRP A 34 -4.35 3.33 2.54
C TRP A 34 -4.22 3.39 4.05
N VAL A 35 -3.97 2.23 4.63
CA VAL A 35 -3.76 2.05 6.06
C VAL A 35 -2.50 1.23 6.28
N SER A 36 -1.99 1.28 7.50
CA SER A 36 -0.90 0.45 7.97
C SER A 36 -1.28 -0.28 9.24
N SER A 37 -0.60 -1.38 9.54
CA SER A 37 -0.74 -2.11 10.81
C SER A 37 -0.37 -1.26 12.05
N ARG A 38 0.24 -0.09 11.84
CA ARG A 38 0.60 0.89 12.88
C ARG A 38 -0.51 1.92 13.13
N ASP A 39 -1.51 1.99 12.25
CA ASP A 39 -2.63 2.91 12.43
C ASP A 39 -3.60 2.33 13.47
N GLY A 40 -3.82 3.06 14.56
CA GLY A 40 -4.73 2.64 15.64
C GLY A 40 -4.21 1.48 16.50
N ASP A 41 -2.91 1.24 16.54
CA ASP A 41 -2.33 0.24 17.45
C ASP A 41 -2.23 0.76 18.89
N ASP A 42 -3.36 0.74 19.59
CA ASP A 42 -3.45 1.08 21.02
C ASP A 42 -2.94 -0.05 21.94
N ARG A 43 -2.43 -1.16 21.38
CA ARG A 43 -1.99 -2.34 22.15
C ARG A 43 -0.58 -2.22 22.72
N GLY A 44 0.11 -1.12 22.45
CA GLY A 44 1.36 -0.74 23.13
C GLY A 44 2.61 -1.50 22.71
N ILE A 45 2.51 -2.48 21.80
CA ILE A 45 3.68 -3.15 21.20
C ILE A 45 3.46 -3.19 19.69
N PRO A 46 4.08 -2.28 18.92
CA PRO A 46 3.99 -2.34 17.46
C PRO A 46 4.53 -3.68 16.99
N SER A 47 3.78 -4.37 16.13
CA SER A 47 4.30 -5.54 15.43
C SER A 47 5.63 -5.17 14.76
N PRO A 48 6.68 -6.00 14.88
CA PRO A 48 7.94 -5.74 14.17
C PRO A 48 7.72 -5.68 12.66
N GLU A 49 6.66 -6.35 12.18
CA GLU A 49 6.24 -6.36 10.79
C GLU A 49 5.31 -5.19 10.47
N LEU A 50 5.74 -4.36 9.51
CA LEU A 50 4.90 -3.33 8.94
C LEU A 50 4.08 -3.91 7.80
N VAL A 51 2.75 -3.86 7.92
CA VAL A 51 1.85 -4.18 6.81
C VAL A 51 1.22 -2.88 6.33
N ILE A 52 1.14 -2.71 5.01
CA ILE A 52 0.33 -1.66 4.38
C ILE A 52 -0.68 -2.28 3.43
N SER A 53 -1.84 -1.66 3.33
CA SER A 53 -2.93 -2.14 2.49
C SER A 53 -3.76 -0.96 2.01
N GLY A 54 -4.30 -1.02 0.81
CA GLY A 54 -5.04 0.12 0.27
C GLY A 54 -5.32 0.08 -1.22
N PHE A 55 -5.75 1.24 -1.68
CA PHE A 55 -5.95 1.59 -3.08
C PHE A 55 -5.07 2.78 -3.44
N ALA A 56 -4.54 2.76 -4.65
CA ALA A 56 -3.89 3.91 -5.26
C ALA A 56 -4.34 4.07 -6.71
N ARG A 57 -4.36 5.30 -7.21
CA ARG A 57 -4.63 5.58 -8.63
C ARG A 57 -3.33 5.83 -9.36
N LEU A 58 -3.11 5.03 -10.40
CA LEU A 58 -1.96 5.18 -11.28
C LEU A 58 -2.08 6.45 -12.12
N ALA A 59 -0.94 7.00 -12.52
CA ALA A 59 -0.94 8.05 -13.54
C ALA A 59 -1.57 7.54 -14.86
N PRO A 60 -2.28 8.39 -15.62
CA PRO A 60 -2.88 7.99 -16.89
C PRO A 60 -1.89 7.29 -17.83
N GLY A 61 -2.30 6.17 -18.40
CA GLY A 61 -1.48 5.36 -19.32
C GLY A 61 -0.45 4.45 -18.64
N ARG A 62 -0.25 4.55 -17.32
CA ARG A 62 0.69 3.69 -16.61
C ARG A 62 0.26 2.23 -16.59
N LEU A 63 -1.03 1.96 -16.37
CA LEU A 63 -1.56 0.59 -16.43
C LEU A 63 -1.33 -0.02 -17.81
N ALA A 64 -1.60 0.73 -18.88
CA ALA A 64 -1.36 0.30 -20.25
C ALA A 64 0.12 -0.09 -20.47
N ALA A 65 1.05 0.75 -20.00
CA ALA A 65 2.48 0.47 -20.07
C ALA A 65 2.87 -0.81 -19.31
N LEU A 66 2.34 -1.02 -18.10
CA LEU A 66 2.59 -2.24 -17.32
C LEU A 66 2.04 -3.47 -18.05
N THR A 67 0.82 -3.41 -18.57
CA THR A 67 0.20 -4.54 -19.29
C THR A 67 0.85 -4.86 -20.63
N ALA A 68 1.58 -3.90 -21.22
CA ALA A 68 2.37 -4.13 -22.42
C ALA A 68 3.72 -4.79 -22.11
N ALA A 69 4.26 -4.57 -20.90
CA ALA A 69 5.57 -5.07 -20.49
C ALA A 69 5.53 -6.42 -19.76
N HIS A 70 4.41 -6.75 -19.12
CA HIS A 70 4.27 -7.92 -18.25
C HIS A 70 3.07 -8.77 -18.63
N ALA A 71 3.13 -10.06 -18.32
CA ALA A 71 1.99 -10.95 -18.49
C ALA A 71 0.94 -10.67 -17.39
N PHE A 72 -0.31 -10.45 -17.80
CA PHE A 72 -1.44 -10.28 -16.89
C PHE A 72 -2.50 -11.36 -17.13
N VAL A 73 -3.06 -11.85 -16.04
CA VAL A 73 -4.23 -12.75 -16.05
C VAL A 73 -5.43 -12.04 -15.46
N SER A 74 -6.62 -12.39 -15.94
CA SER A 74 -7.87 -11.98 -15.29
C SER A 74 -7.99 -12.73 -13.97
N GLU A 75 -8.38 -12.02 -12.92
CA GLU A 75 -8.61 -12.62 -11.61
C GLU A 75 -10.05 -12.41 -11.18
N GLY A 76 -10.51 -13.23 -10.24
CA GLY A 76 -11.77 -13.02 -9.56
C GLY A 76 -11.79 -11.71 -8.77
N PRO A 77 -12.89 -11.40 -8.07
CA PRO A 77 -12.89 -10.29 -7.12
C PRO A 77 -11.69 -10.41 -6.19
N ALA A 78 -10.89 -9.34 -6.06
CA ALA A 78 -9.80 -9.32 -5.11
C ALA A 78 -10.36 -9.55 -3.70
N ASP A 79 -9.69 -10.38 -2.89
CA ASP A 79 -10.18 -10.75 -1.56
C ASP A 79 -10.55 -9.52 -0.73
N ASP A 80 -11.58 -9.62 0.10
CA ASP A 80 -11.97 -8.49 0.94
C ASP A 80 -10.88 -8.15 1.98
N PHE A 81 -10.90 -6.91 2.48
CA PHE A 81 -10.09 -6.48 3.61
C PHE A 81 -10.51 -7.21 4.90
N THR A 82 -9.70 -8.17 5.33
CA THR A 82 -10.01 -9.06 6.46
C THR A 82 -9.35 -8.64 7.77
N SER A 83 -8.26 -7.89 7.72
CA SER A 83 -7.50 -7.51 8.90
C SER A 83 -8.19 -6.38 9.67
N TRP A 84 -7.93 -6.31 10.98
CA TRP A 84 -8.54 -5.31 11.86
C TRP A 84 -8.23 -3.87 11.46
N PHE A 85 -7.02 -3.61 10.95
CA PHE A 85 -6.57 -2.26 10.55
C PHE A 85 -7.09 -1.87 9.15
N GLU A 86 -7.57 -2.83 8.36
CA GLU A 86 -8.10 -2.59 7.00
C GLU A 86 -9.58 -2.25 6.97
N LYS A 87 -10.27 -2.33 8.13
CA LYS A 87 -11.70 -1.98 8.25
C LYS A 87 -12.08 -0.63 7.62
N PRO A 88 -11.27 0.44 7.75
CA PRO A 88 -11.62 1.74 7.15
C PRO A 88 -11.70 1.70 5.62
N LEU A 89 -11.08 0.72 4.94
CA LEU A 89 -11.07 0.61 3.48
C LEU A 89 -12.27 -0.16 2.90
N LYS A 90 -13.12 -0.74 3.75
CA LYS A 90 -14.27 -1.53 3.27
C LYS A 90 -15.26 -0.64 2.52
N GLY A 91 -15.52 -1.00 1.26
CA GLY A 91 -16.40 -0.24 0.38
C GLY A 91 -15.74 0.96 -0.32
N GLU A 92 -14.47 1.25 -0.04
CA GLU A 92 -13.73 2.38 -0.63
C GLU A 92 -13.10 2.06 -2.00
N GLY A 93 -13.24 0.82 -2.47
CA GLY A 93 -12.73 0.36 -3.76
C GLY A 93 -13.53 0.89 -4.96
N PRO A 94 -13.00 0.71 -6.18
CA PRO A 94 -13.69 1.12 -7.40
C PRO A 94 -14.98 0.32 -7.65
N GLU A 95 -15.98 0.96 -8.26
CA GLU A 95 -17.25 0.32 -8.59
C GLU A 95 -17.10 -0.68 -9.75
N ASN A 96 -17.60 -1.91 -9.56
CA ASN A 96 -17.58 -2.98 -10.56
C ASN A 96 -16.20 -3.18 -11.22
N PRO A 97 -15.17 -3.51 -10.42
CA PRO A 97 -13.80 -3.62 -10.89
C PRO A 97 -13.61 -4.80 -11.85
N ARG A 98 -12.64 -4.63 -12.76
CA ARG A 98 -12.13 -5.69 -13.64
C ARG A 98 -10.69 -5.97 -13.26
N TRP A 99 -10.53 -6.72 -12.18
CA TRP A 99 -9.22 -7.04 -11.62
C TRP A 99 -8.42 -7.91 -12.58
N ILE A 100 -7.18 -7.47 -12.80
CA ILE A 100 -6.13 -8.23 -13.44
C ILE A 100 -4.91 -8.23 -12.52
N ARG A 101 -4.11 -9.30 -12.60
CA ARG A 101 -2.92 -9.46 -11.79
C ARG A 101 -1.77 -9.98 -12.62
N SER A 102 -0.57 -9.65 -12.20
CA SER A 102 0.67 -10.14 -12.78
C SER A 102 1.56 -10.67 -11.67
N ASN A 103 1.79 -11.98 -11.66
CA ASN A 103 2.68 -12.62 -10.69
C ASN A 103 4.14 -12.12 -10.84
N GLU A 104 4.49 -11.51 -11.97
CA GLU A 104 5.80 -10.87 -12.19
C GLU A 104 5.96 -9.57 -11.40
N LEU A 105 4.85 -8.91 -11.07
CA LEU A 105 4.84 -7.64 -10.33
C LEU A 105 4.66 -7.85 -8.83
N ASP A 106 4.14 -9.00 -8.44
CA ASP A 106 4.13 -9.44 -7.05
C ASP A 106 5.55 -9.75 -6.58
N ARG A 107 5.75 -9.68 -5.27
CA ARG A 107 7.03 -10.05 -4.63
C ARG A 107 6.74 -10.93 -3.45
N ASP A 108 7.51 -11.99 -3.31
CA ASP A 108 7.48 -12.84 -2.13
C ASP A 108 8.91 -13.22 -1.76
N GLY A 109 9.18 -13.33 -0.47
CA GLY A 109 10.50 -13.61 0.07
C GLY A 109 10.49 -13.73 1.59
N ALA A 110 11.64 -14.09 2.16
CA ALA A 110 11.76 -14.30 3.60
C ALA A 110 11.47 -13.00 4.39
N GLY A 111 10.24 -12.88 4.90
CA GLY A 111 9.80 -11.75 5.72
C GLY A 111 9.36 -10.50 4.95
N TYR A 112 9.08 -10.59 3.65
CA TYR A 112 8.41 -9.52 2.89
C TYR A 112 7.53 -10.11 1.80
N ALA A 113 6.41 -9.46 1.52
CA ALA A 113 5.50 -9.87 0.46
C ALA A 113 4.77 -8.66 -0.12
N THR A 114 4.34 -8.76 -1.37
CA THR A 114 3.61 -7.72 -2.10
C THR A 114 2.66 -8.39 -3.07
N GLU A 115 1.41 -7.96 -3.01
CA GLU A 115 0.33 -8.42 -3.88
C GLU A 115 -0.35 -7.21 -4.52
N LEU A 116 -0.47 -7.22 -5.85
CA LEU A 116 -1.01 -6.10 -6.63
C LEU A 116 -2.12 -6.55 -7.57
N TRP A 117 -3.32 -5.98 -7.37
CA TRP A 117 -4.46 -6.15 -8.27
C TRP A 117 -4.78 -4.84 -8.97
N PHE A 118 -4.92 -4.87 -10.29
CA PHE A 118 -5.13 -3.68 -11.10
C PHE A 118 -6.52 -3.70 -11.71
N ASP A 119 -7.28 -2.63 -11.56
CA ASP A 119 -8.58 -2.47 -12.22
C ASP A 119 -8.40 -1.79 -13.58
N ARG A 120 -8.76 -2.52 -14.64
CA ARG A 120 -8.70 -2.02 -16.03
C ARG A 120 -9.61 -0.82 -16.31
N ARG A 121 -10.61 -0.55 -15.46
CA ARG A 121 -11.61 0.50 -15.72
C ARG A 121 -11.24 1.86 -15.13
N SER A 122 -10.54 1.87 -14.01
CA SER A 122 -10.30 3.08 -13.23
C SER A 122 -8.83 3.42 -13.01
N ASP A 123 -7.91 2.64 -13.58
CA ASP A 123 -6.47 2.72 -13.33
C ASP A 123 -6.12 2.63 -11.82
N THR A 124 -7.03 2.03 -11.04
CA THR A 124 -6.85 1.82 -9.61
C THR A 124 -6.08 0.52 -9.39
N VAL A 125 -5.04 0.58 -8.57
CA VAL A 125 -4.38 -0.59 -8.02
C VAL A 125 -4.83 -0.79 -6.58
N ARG A 126 -5.31 -1.98 -6.27
CA ARG A 126 -5.40 -2.48 -4.90
C ARG A 126 -4.07 -3.14 -4.57
N PHE A 127 -3.55 -2.85 -3.38
CA PHE A 127 -2.29 -3.42 -2.93
C PHE A 127 -2.39 -3.95 -1.51
N TRP A 128 -1.59 -4.95 -1.23
CA TRP A 128 -1.24 -5.39 0.11
C TRP A 128 0.27 -5.66 0.13
N ALA A 129 0.95 -5.24 1.20
CA ALA A 129 2.37 -5.52 1.34
C ALA A 129 2.81 -5.67 2.79
N LEU A 130 3.59 -6.72 3.04
CA LEU A 130 4.31 -7.01 4.27
C LEU A 130 5.76 -6.53 4.11
N ASN A 131 6.22 -5.72 5.06
CA ASN A 131 7.54 -5.10 5.08
C ASN A 131 7.92 -4.49 3.71
N PRO A 132 7.09 -3.56 3.18
CA PRO A 132 7.22 -3.04 1.81
C PRO A 132 8.54 -2.30 1.53
N TYR A 133 9.27 -1.92 2.58
CA TYR A 133 10.56 -1.24 2.49
C TYR A 133 11.75 -2.19 2.72
N GLY A 134 11.52 -3.50 2.75
CA GLY A 134 12.47 -4.53 3.18
C GLY A 134 12.46 -4.76 4.69
N GLN A 135 13.09 -5.85 5.15
CA GLN A 135 13.35 -6.03 6.59
C GLN A 135 14.10 -4.80 7.10
N GLY A 136 13.55 -4.15 8.13
CA GLY A 136 14.03 -2.86 8.60
C GLY A 136 15.53 -2.86 8.88
N LEU A 137 16.21 -1.85 8.32
CA LEU A 137 17.06 -0.88 9.04
C LEU A 137 17.37 -1.23 10.52
N SER A 138 18.06 -2.34 10.76
CA SER A 138 18.72 -2.62 12.05
C SER A 138 20.16 -2.07 12.09
N ASP A 139 20.62 -1.44 11.01
CA ASP A 139 21.96 -0.86 10.92
C ASP A 139 21.85 0.62 10.55
N VAL A 140 21.92 1.49 11.57
CA VAL A 140 22.60 2.81 11.54
C VAL A 140 22.65 3.39 12.97
N VAL A 141 23.85 3.24 13.54
CA VAL A 141 24.62 4.20 14.35
C VAL A 141 24.19 4.48 15.81
N ILE A 142 24.90 3.81 16.74
CA ILE A 142 25.66 4.52 17.80
C ILE A 142 27.13 4.08 17.71
N THR A 143 27.84 4.51 16.66
CA THR A 143 29.29 4.68 16.76
C THR A 143 29.54 6.03 17.43
N GLY A 144 29.59 5.98 18.75
CA GLY A 144 29.89 7.11 19.60
C GLY A 144 30.51 6.63 20.91
N LEU A 145 31.55 5.79 20.82
CA LEU A 145 32.47 5.63 21.95
C LEU A 145 33.82 6.21 21.54
N ASP A 146 33.96 7.47 21.89
CA ASP A 146 35.17 8.25 21.94
C ASP A 146 36.29 7.42 22.60
N ARG A 147 37.38 7.20 21.86
CA ARG A 147 38.65 6.71 22.41
C ARG A 147 39.72 7.71 22.02
N ALA A 148 39.87 8.75 22.83
CA ALA A 148 41.13 9.45 22.99
C ALA A 148 41.22 10.11 24.37
N ALA A 149 41.83 9.40 25.32
CA ALA A 149 42.61 9.98 26.41
C ALA A 149 43.76 9.02 26.74
#